data_AF-J9E0L5-F1
#
_entry.id   AF-J9E0L5-F1
#
_cell.length_a   1.000
_cell.length_b   1.000
_cell.length_c   1.000
_cell.angle_alpha   90.00
_cell.angle_beta   90.00
_cell.angle_gamma   90.00
#
_symmetry.space_group_name_H-M   'P 1'
#
loop_
_entity.id
_entity.type
_entity.pdbx_description
1 polymer ?
#
loop_
_entity_poly.entity_id
_entity_poly.type
_entity_poly.pdbx_seq_one_letter_code
_entity_poly.pdbx_strand_id
1 'polypeptide(L)'
;MHRKKRKNGNAFALVEKDVFLRDRAMVRRYLPDILGKVLARIWIDVDFHDLFSKDPQGTLAENGVHLPENMYLEFQKPDADRPRIVVYERKPNSKFKVRVFYLQLVMMAGK
;
A
#
# COMPACT_ATOMS: atom_id res chain seq x y z
N MET A 1 -12.45 11.62 20.24
CA MET A 1 -12.14 10.89 18.99
C MET A 1 -12.90 11.53 17.82
N HIS A 2 -12.24 12.36 17.02
CA HIS A 2 -12.86 13.02 15.86
C HIS A 2 -12.67 12.16 14.60
N ARG A 3 -13.63 11.29 14.26
CA ARG A 3 -13.66 10.59 12.97
C ARG A 3 -14.05 11.60 11.90
N LYS A 4 -13.07 12.16 11.19
CA LYS A 4 -13.28 13.10 10.07
C LYS A 4 -14.14 12.40 9.02
N LYS A 5 -15.36 12.90 8.78
CA LYS A 5 -16.27 12.42 7.73
C LYS A 5 -15.52 12.45 6.39
N ARG A 6 -15.37 11.29 5.74
CA ARG A 6 -14.87 11.20 4.38
C ARG A 6 -15.88 11.91 3.46
N LYS A 7 -15.45 13.00 2.81
CA LYS A 7 -16.25 13.67 1.77
C LYS A 7 -16.37 12.70 0.59
N ASN A 8 -17.60 12.40 0.18
CA ASN A 8 -17.88 11.70 -1.07
C ASN A 8 -17.25 12.49 -2.22
N GLY A 9 -16.45 11.81 -3.05
CA GLY A 9 -15.77 12.40 -4.22
C GLY A 9 -14.30 12.76 -4.02
N ASN A 10 -13.52 11.98 -3.27
CA ASN A 10 -12.06 12.17 -3.25
C ASN A 10 -11.43 11.45 -4.44
N ALA A 11 -10.93 12.20 -5.43
CA ALA A 11 -10.26 11.65 -6.62
C ALA A 11 -9.04 10.76 -6.27
N PHE A 12 -8.51 10.88 -5.06
CA PHE A 12 -7.37 10.12 -4.55
C PHE A 12 -7.74 8.96 -3.61
N ALA A 13 -9.03 8.59 -3.53
CA ALA A 13 -9.45 7.43 -2.73
C ALA A 13 -8.84 6.13 -3.28
N LEU A 14 -8.16 5.37 -2.43
CA LEU A 14 -7.60 4.07 -2.83
C LEU A 14 -8.71 3.03 -3.10
N VAL A 15 -9.78 3.10 -2.31
CA VAL A 15 -10.94 2.19 -2.35
C VAL A 15 -12.23 2.98 -2.10
N GLU A 16 -13.33 2.56 -2.71
CA GLU A 16 -14.66 3.18 -2.53
C GLU A 16 -15.30 2.84 -1.18
N LYS A 17 -15.03 1.63 -0.68
CA LYS A 17 -15.48 1.10 0.61
C LYS A 17 -14.31 0.44 1.30
N ASP A 18 -14.36 0.36 2.63
CA ASP A 18 -13.30 -0.29 3.39
C ASP A 18 -13.13 -1.76 2.95
N VAL A 19 -11.89 -2.15 2.66
CA VAL A 19 -11.50 -3.49 2.19
C VAL A 19 -10.72 -4.18 3.30
N PHE A 20 -11.23 -5.34 3.74
CA PHE A 20 -10.58 -6.18 4.75
C PHE A 20 -10.03 -7.45 4.08
N LEU A 21 -8.72 -7.51 3.91
CA LEU A 21 -8.04 -8.68 3.36
C LEU A 21 -7.78 -9.66 4.50
N ARG A 22 -8.34 -10.87 4.39
CA ARG A 22 -8.34 -11.84 5.51
C ARG A 22 -7.24 -12.89 5.40
N ASP A 23 -6.78 -13.15 4.18
CA ASP A 23 -5.82 -14.20 3.90
C ASP A 23 -4.88 -13.83 2.74
N ARG A 24 -3.89 -14.69 2.53
CA ARG A 24 -2.91 -14.56 1.47
C ARG A 24 -3.52 -14.57 0.06
N ALA A 25 -4.61 -15.29 -0.16
CA ALA A 25 -5.23 -15.39 -1.48
C ALA A 25 -5.93 -14.07 -1.85
N MET A 26 -6.67 -13.47 -0.92
CA MET A 26 -7.23 -12.13 -1.06
C MET A 26 -6.15 -11.08 -1.26
N VAL A 27 -5.07 -11.15 -0.47
CA VAL A 27 -3.92 -10.25 -0.62
C VAL A 27 -3.34 -10.34 -2.03
N ARG A 28 -3.11 -11.54 -2.57
CA ARG A 28 -2.59 -11.70 -3.94
C ARG A 28 -3.56 -11.23 -5.02
N ARG A 29 -4.87 -11.35 -4.78
CA ARG A 29 -5.90 -11.02 -5.76
C ARG A 29 -6.18 -9.52 -5.85
N TYR A 30 -6.25 -8.82 -4.71
CA TYR A 30 -6.76 -7.46 -4.64
C TYR A 30 -5.70 -6.41 -4.31
N LEU A 31 -4.70 -6.75 -3.49
CA LEU A 31 -3.70 -5.78 -3.04
C LEU A 31 -2.86 -5.20 -4.20
N PRO A 32 -2.49 -5.94 -5.27
CA PRO A 32 -1.73 -5.37 -6.37
C PRO A 32 -2.41 -4.15 -7.03
N ASP A 33 -3.72 -4.18 -7.26
CA ASP A 33 -4.45 -3.04 -7.86
C ASP A 33 -4.43 -1.81 -6.95
N ILE A 34 -4.70 -2.03 -5.65
CA ILE A 34 -4.66 -0.98 -4.63
C ILE A 34 -3.26 -0.36 -4.54
N LEU A 35 -2.21 -1.19 -4.50
CA LEU A 35 -0.83 -0.71 -4.44
C LEU A 35 -0.42 0.00 -5.75
N GLY A 36 -1.03 -0.33 -6.89
CA GLY A 36 -0.86 0.42 -8.13
C GLY A 36 -1.33 1.86 -7.98
N LYS A 37 -2.51 2.08 -7.37
CA LYS A 37 -3.03 3.43 -7.06
C LYS A 37 -2.16 4.17 -6.05
N VAL A 38 -1.65 3.46 -5.04
CA VAL A 38 -0.69 4.02 -4.07
C VAL A 38 0.55 4.54 -4.77
N LEU A 39 1.18 3.72 -5.63
CA LEU A 39 2.38 4.11 -6.36
C LEU A 39 2.13 5.30 -7.28
N ALA A 40 0.99 5.33 -7.98
CA ALA A 40 0.60 6.47 -8.80
C ALA A 40 0.38 7.74 -7.97
N ARG A 41 -0.25 7.63 -6.80
CA ARG A 41 -0.52 8.76 -5.90
C ARG A 41 0.75 9.34 -5.30
N ILE A 42 1.70 8.50 -4.89
CA ILE A 42 3.00 8.91 -4.33
C ILE A 42 3.73 9.92 -5.23
N TRP A 43 3.55 9.81 -6.54
CA TRP A 43 4.22 10.69 -7.51
C TRP A 43 3.67 12.11 -7.56
N ILE A 44 2.42 12.31 -7.16
CA ILE A 44 1.71 13.59 -7.31
C ILE A 44 1.27 14.21 -5.98
N ASP A 45 1.38 13.46 -4.88
CA ASP A 45 0.95 13.84 -3.54
C ASP A 45 2.11 13.60 -2.55
N VAL A 46 2.91 14.65 -2.33
CA VAL A 46 4.12 14.61 -1.48
C VAL A 46 3.77 14.31 -0.03
N ASP A 47 2.65 14.84 0.48
CA ASP A 47 2.20 14.56 1.85
C ASP A 47 1.87 13.07 2.00
N PHE A 48 1.18 12.49 1.02
CA PHE A 48 0.90 11.05 1.01
C PHE A 48 2.17 10.22 0.87
N HIS A 49 3.14 10.66 0.06
CA HIS A 49 4.44 10.02 -0.04
C HIS A 49 5.15 9.96 1.31
N ASP A 50 5.21 11.08 2.04
CA ASP A 50 5.85 11.15 3.35
C ASP A 50 5.15 10.26 4.40
N LEU A 51 3.81 10.26 4.41
CA LEU A 51 3.02 9.38 5.28
C LEU A 51 3.28 7.91 4.97
N PHE A 52 3.21 7.54 3.69
CA PHE A 52 3.40 6.16 3.25
C PHE A 52 4.84 5.68 3.47
N SER A 53 5.84 6.54 3.32
CA SER A 53 7.24 6.23 3.60
C SER A 53 7.52 5.96 5.07
N LYS A 54 6.81 6.64 5.97
CA LYS A 54 6.96 6.47 7.43
C LYS A 54 6.21 5.25 7.95
N ASP A 55 4.95 5.08 7.53
CA ASP A 55 4.12 3.94 7.93
C ASP A 55 3.21 3.49 6.77
N PRO A 56 3.71 2.59 5.89
CA PRO A 56 2.92 2.09 4.77
C PRO A 56 1.62 1.41 5.21
N GLN A 57 1.67 0.70 6.34
CA GLN A 57 0.57 -0.15 6.79
C GLN A 57 -0.50 0.67 7.50
N GLY A 58 -0.10 1.62 8.35
CA GLY A 58 -1.00 2.63 8.92
C GLY A 58 -1.65 3.48 7.84
N THR A 59 -0.86 3.94 6.85
CA THR A 59 -1.38 4.74 5.73
C THR A 59 -2.45 3.97 4.94
N LEU A 60 -2.25 2.68 4.66
CA LEU A 60 -3.29 1.86 4.03
C LEU A 60 -4.55 1.75 4.90
N ALA A 61 -4.40 1.51 6.21
CA ALA A 61 -5.52 1.37 7.13
C ALA A 61 -6.34 2.68 7.23
N GLU A 62 -5.69 3.83 7.31
CA GLU A 62 -6.32 5.16 7.25
C GLU A 62 -7.03 5.40 5.92
N ASN A 63 -6.51 4.79 4.85
CA ASN A 63 -7.12 4.82 3.53
C ASN A 63 -8.22 3.76 3.32
N GLY A 64 -8.54 2.95 4.33
CA GLY A 64 -9.63 1.97 4.32
C GLY A 64 -9.21 0.58 3.82
N VAL A 65 -7.91 0.29 3.80
CA VAL A 65 -7.37 -1.01 3.37
C VAL A 65 -6.72 -1.69 4.56
N HIS A 66 -7.33 -2.76 5.05
CA HIS A 66 -6.89 -3.48 6.23
C HIS A 66 -6.26 -4.82 5.82
N LEU A 67 -4.98 -4.98 6.16
CA LEU A 67 -4.22 -6.21 5.93
C LEU A 67 -4.39 -7.19 7.10
N PRO A 68 -4.25 -8.50 6.86
CA PRO A 68 -4.22 -9.45 7.97
C PRO A 68 -2.92 -9.26 8.78
N GLU A 69 -2.95 -9.59 10.07
CA GLU A 69 -1.87 -9.29 11.04
C GLU A 69 -0.51 -9.90 10.66
N ASN A 70 -0.53 -10.97 9.86
CA ASN A 70 0.67 -11.66 9.40
C ASN A 70 1.28 -11.08 8.11
N MET A 71 0.68 -10.03 7.54
CA MET A 71 1.17 -9.36 6.32
C MET A 71 1.79 -8.02 6.65
N TYR A 72 2.90 -7.72 5.98
CA TYR A 72 3.70 -6.52 6.19
C TYR A 72 4.09 -5.91 4.86
N LEU A 73 4.20 -4.58 4.85
CA LEU A 73 4.64 -3.80 3.71
C LEU A 73 5.97 -3.15 4.02
N GLU A 74 6.86 -3.13 3.03
CA GLU A 74 8.06 -2.32 3.07
C GLU A 74 8.09 -1.45 1.82
N PHE A 75 8.23 -0.15 2.02
CA PHE A 75 8.43 0.80 0.93
C PHE A 75 9.93 1.01 0.73
N GLN A 76 10.40 0.67 -0.46
CA GLN A 76 11.82 0.66 -0.82
C GLN A 76 12.07 1.66 -1.92
N LYS A 77 13.21 2.36 -1.81
CA LYS A 77 13.64 3.40 -2.75
C LYS A 77 12.57 4.48 -2.97
N PRO A 78 12.06 5.12 -1.90
CA PRO A 78 11.01 6.13 -1.99
C PRO A 78 11.36 7.27 -2.96
N ASP A 79 12.60 7.75 -2.90
CA ASP A 79 13.07 8.91 -3.68
C ASP A 79 13.70 8.55 -5.03
N ALA A 80 13.59 7.30 -5.47
CA ALA A 80 14.17 6.87 -6.75
C ALA A 80 13.13 6.95 -7.88
N ASP A 81 13.61 6.99 -9.13
CA ASP A 81 12.78 6.88 -10.35
C ASP A 81 11.90 5.62 -10.41
N ARG A 82 12.12 4.67 -9.50
CA ARG A 82 11.54 3.33 -9.47
C ARG A 82 11.15 2.95 -8.04
N PRO A 83 10.14 3.62 -7.44
CA PRO A 83 9.68 3.27 -6.11
C PRO A 83 9.07 1.87 -6.11
N ARG A 84 9.34 1.11 -5.04
CA ARG A 84 8.96 -0.30 -4.93
C ARG A 84 8.28 -0.57 -3.60
N ILE A 85 7.16 -1.27 -3.65
CA ILE A 85 6.48 -1.78 -2.47
C ILE A 85 6.68 -3.30 -2.43
N VAL A 86 7.20 -3.81 -1.33
CA VAL A 86 7.39 -5.25 -1.12
C VAL A 86 6.41 -5.75 -0.08
N VAL A 87 5.70 -6.82 -0.41
CA VAL A 87 4.72 -7.45 0.48
C VAL A 87 5.33 -8.72 1.06
N TYR A 88 5.34 -8.81 2.39
CA TYR A 88 5.85 -9.93 3.14
C TYR A 88 4.73 -10.61 3.92
N GLU A 89 4.89 -11.92 4.13
CA GLU A 89 4.11 -12.72 5.05
C GLU A 89 5.05 -13.23 6.14
N ARG A 90 4.67 -13.05 7.40
CA ARG A 90 5.40 -13.59 8.55
C ARG A 90 4.61 -14.76 9.12
N LYS A 91 5.25 -15.93 9.26
CA LYS A 91 4.60 -17.05 9.94
C LYS A 91 4.37 -16.69 11.43
N PRO A 92 3.26 -17.15 12.02
CA PRO A 92 3.07 -17.05 13.47
C PRO A 92 4.30 -17.59 14.21
N ASN A 93 4.73 -16.89 15.25
CA ASN A 93 5.89 -17.25 16.09
C ASN A 93 7.25 -17.32 15.37
N SER A 94 7.37 -16.76 14.17
CA SER A 94 8.66 -16.66 13.46
C SER A 94 9.07 -15.21 13.26
N LYS A 95 10.37 -14.93 13.41
CA LYS A 95 10.96 -13.65 12.99
C LYS A 95 11.15 -13.57 11.47
N PHE A 96 11.00 -14.71 10.76
CA PHE A 96 11.26 -14.79 9.32
C PHE A 96 10.09 -14.25 8.49
N LYS A 97 10.40 -13.32 7.60
CA LYS A 97 9.46 -12.75 6.62
C LYS A 97 9.69 -13.41 5.26
N VAL A 98 8.64 -13.99 4.68
CA VAL A 98 8.64 -14.53 3.32
C VAL A 98 8.09 -13.48 2.38
N ARG A 99 8.81 -13.13 1.32
CA ARG A 99 8.30 -12.21 0.29
C ARG A 99 7.16 -12.88 -0.49
N VAL A 100 5.97 -12.27 -0.46
CA VAL A 100 4.80 -12.75 -1.20
C VAL A 100 4.86 -12.27 -2.65
N PHE A 101 5.07 -10.96 -2.83
CA PHE A 101 5.31 -10.30 -4.11
C PHE A 101 5.93 -8.91 -3.88
N TYR A 102 6.31 -8.24 -4.97
CA TYR A 102 6.60 -6.81 -4.95
C TYR A 102 5.89 -6.16 -6.13
N LEU A 103 5.56 -4.88 -5.97
CA LEU A 103 5.05 -4.04 -7.04
C LEU A 103 5.97 -2.85 -7.20
N GLN A 104 6.26 -2.49 -8.44
CA GLN A 104 7.13 -1.36 -8.77
C GLN A 104 6.50 -0.61 -9.93
N LEU A 105 6.42 0.72 -9.80
CA LEU A 105 6.02 1.56 -10.91
C LEU A 105 7.28 1.95 -11.69
N VAL A 106 7.24 1.77 -12.99
CA VAL A 106 8.33 2.12 -13.90
C VAL A 106 7.78 3.07 -14.94
N MET A 107 8.33 4.28 -14.98
CA MET A 107 8.11 5.16 -16.12
C MET A 107 9.10 4.84 -17.21
N MET A 108 8.58 4.77 -18.42
CA MET A 108 9.37 4.58 -19.63
C MET A 108 9.24 5.88 -20.43
N ALA A 109 10.33 6.62 -20.58
CA ALA A 109 10.44 7.63 -21.63
C ALA A 109 11.05 6.93 -22.85
N GLY A 110 10.28 6.86 -23.95
CA GLY A 110 10.77 6.34 -25.22
C GLY A 110 11.75 7.32 -25.89
N LYS A 111 12.68 6.77 -26.67
CA LYS A 111 13.58 7.54 -27.54
C LYS A 111 12.95 7.70 -28.92
#